data_AF-A0A9P7URI9-F1
#
_entry.id   AF-A0A9P7URI9-F1
#
_cell.length_a   1.000
_cell.length_b   1.000
_cell.length_c   1.000
_cell.angle_alpha   90.00
_cell.angle_beta   90.00
_cell.angle_gamma   90.00
#
_symmetry.space_group_name_H-M   'P 1'
#
loop_
_entity.id
_entity.type
_entity.pdbx_description
1 polymer ?
#
loop_
_entity_poly.entity_id
_entity_poly.type
_entity_poly.pdbx_seq_one_letter_code
_entity_poly.pdbx_strand_id
1 'polypeptide(L)'
;MENKRKAIGERQDDEQRTAGEVDDGPSTNNEQPPPKRARTTSLYPELPDVNGIILEEFVESYLPKKCSNDKEKAYILHNLVHELSGNSQWEEVLNLEFKVLDHCKTAVTNDADLGNIVSDGFKANDWKPLFEDPRLRRRPSSSSSGTAKYFKVAFEETHRSPFPNILLSAMDLYHLDHPYYNRSFPVVQSSGMGKSRLMDHSATLRFAIPFNIHEGTDSGAEPYPPIDHQVRDFLTKNFTNDLGALTRPLVFLQALFNKTVTELESYTTEEPQKIARKWYNWMKEGSTVDGVGTNRTDFYDRVVQEARKLEELKPVNVKYPLQGRANDLKAAATSLVESLREADR
;
A
#
# COMPACT_ATOMS: atom_id res chain seq x y z
N MET A 1 40.11 -51.67 0.41
CA MET A 1 41.42 -51.93 -0.21
C MET A 1 41.73 -50.70 -1.04
N GLU A 2 42.48 -49.74 -0.48
CA GLU A 2 43.95 -49.68 -0.53
C GLU A 2 44.44 -49.38 -1.95
N ASN A 3 45.34 -48.44 -2.23
CA ASN A 3 46.28 -47.68 -1.41
C ASN A 3 46.80 -46.53 -2.31
N LYS A 4 46.87 -45.29 -1.79
CA LYS A 4 48.10 -44.54 -1.44
C LYS A 4 48.88 -43.91 -2.61
N ARG A 5 49.00 -42.56 -2.62
CA ARG A 5 50.16 -41.71 -2.16
C ARG A 5 51.24 -41.58 -3.25
N LYS A 6 51.98 -40.50 -3.46
CA LYS A 6 52.62 -39.42 -2.64
C LYS A 6 53.11 -38.38 -3.69
N ALA A 7 52.97 -37.06 -3.56
CA ALA A 7 53.58 -36.08 -2.65
C ALA A 7 54.98 -35.54 -3.06
N ILE A 8 55.17 -34.25 -2.76
CA ILE A 8 56.39 -33.51 -2.35
C ILE A 8 57.04 -32.59 -3.39
N GLY A 9 57.26 -31.34 -2.97
CA GLY A 9 58.22 -30.42 -3.56
C GLY A 9 58.23 -29.01 -2.93
N GLU A 10 58.44 -28.90 -1.62
CA GLU A 10 58.86 -27.65 -0.95
C GLU A 10 60.29 -27.27 -1.37
N ARG A 11 60.57 -25.97 -1.53
CA ARG A 11 61.89 -25.36 -1.34
C ARG A 11 61.76 -23.94 -0.79
N GLN A 12 62.24 -23.76 0.43
CA GLN A 12 62.80 -22.49 0.92
C GLN A 12 64.29 -22.46 0.54
N ASP A 13 64.83 -21.27 0.23
CA ASP A 13 65.87 -20.62 1.03
C ASP A 13 66.48 -19.42 0.26
N ASP A 14 66.41 -18.27 0.94
CA ASP A 14 67.36 -17.17 1.05
C ASP A 14 68.41 -16.92 -0.05
N GLU A 15 68.42 -15.69 -0.58
CA GLU A 15 69.68 -14.96 -0.76
C GLU A 15 69.49 -13.43 -0.73
N GLN A 16 70.25 -12.81 0.17
CA GLN A 16 70.40 -11.38 0.41
C GLN A 16 71.06 -10.68 -0.79
N ARG A 17 70.64 -9.44 -1.11
CA ARG A 17 71.50 -8.42 -1.75
C ARG A 17 70.93 -7.00 -1.62
N THR A 18 71.58 -6.23 -0.74
CA THR A 18 71.99 -4.81 -0.86
C THR A 18 71.05 -3.82 -1.57
N ALA A 19 70.42 -2.95 -0.76
CA ALA A 19 69.83 -1.69 -1.18
C ALA A 19 70.90 -0.61 -1.32
N GLY A 20 70.86 0.11 -2.45
CA GLY A 20 71.57 1.37 -2.70
C GLY A 20 70.56 2.51 -2.80
N GLU A 21 70.96 3.65 -2.25
CA GLU A 21 70.23 4.91 -2.08
C GLU A 21 69.56 5.44 -3.35
N VAL A 22 68.31 5.92 -3.22
CA VAL A 22 67.82 7.08 -3.97
C VAL A 22 66.99 7.96 -3.03
N ASP A 23 67.42 9.20 -3.01
CA ASP A 23 66.96 10.39 -2.29
C ASP A 23 65.63 10.90 -2.86
N ASP A 24 64.62 11.13 -2.03
CA ASP A 24 63.43 11.90 -2.37
C ASP A 24 62.83 12.56 -1.10
N GLY A 25 62.54 13.85 -1.23
CA GLY A 25 62.41 14.81 -0.13
C GLY A 25 61.13 14.74 0.73
N PRO A 26 60.99 15.64 1.71
CA PRO A 26 59.98 15.54 2.74
C PRO A 26 58.61 16.00 2.23
N SER A 27 57.68 15.04 2.07
CA SER A 27 56.25 15.31 1.95
C SER A 27 55.62 15.42 3.35
N THR A 28 55.31 16.64 3.77
CA THR A 28 54.58 16.92 5.01
C THR A 28 53.10 16.60 4.82
N ASN A 29 52.69 15.37 5.16
CA ASN A 29 51.29 15.03 5.37
C ASN A 29 50.82 15.61 6.72
N ASN A 30 50.08 16.72 6.66
CA ASN A 30 49.18 17.14 7.73
C ASN A 30 48.01 16.13 7.78
N GLU A 31 48.15 15.06 8.56
CA GLU A 31 47.01 14.25 8.97
C GLU A 31 46.13 15.08 9.92
N GLN A 32 45.05 15.65 9.38
CA GLN A 32 43.94 16.10 10.22
C GLN A 32 43.38 14.88 10.98
N PRO A 33 43.18 14.97 12.30
CA PRO A 33 42.50 13.91 13.03
C PRO A 33 41.11 13.71 12.42
N PRO A 34 40.63 12.46 12.29
CA PRO A 34 39.35 12.18 11.67
C PRO A 34 38.24 12.98 12.39
N PRO A 35 37.32 13.59 11.64
CA PRO A 35 36.23 14.33 12.24
C PRO A 35 35.50 13.43 13.24
N LYS A 36 35.39 13.90 14.49
CA LYS A 36 34.63 13.22 15.54
C LYS A 36 33.28 12.85 14.95
N ARG A 37 33.00 11.54 14.82
CA ARG A 37 31.71 11.02 14.37
C ARG A 37 30.61 11.79 15.10
N ALA A 38 29.79 12.52 14.34
CA ALA A 38 28.58 13.11 14.87
C ALA A 38 27.78 12.03 15.59
N ARG A 39 27.31 12.32 16.80
CA ARG A 39 26.39 11.44 17.53
C ARG A 39 25.25 11.09 16.59
N THR A 40 25.06 9.80 16.33
CA THR A 40 23.88 9.27 15.65
C THR A 40 22.68 9.74 16.46
N THR A 41 22.00 10.79 15.99
CA THR A 41 20.72 11.24 16.53
C THR A 41 19.77 10.05 16.43
N SER A 42 19.14 9.68 17.55
CA SER A 42 18.18 8.58 17.62
C SER A 42 17.20 8.67 16.45
N LEU A 43 17.07 7.60 15.66
CA LEU A 43 16.14 7.51 14.53
C LEU A 43 14.67 7.53 14.96
N TYR A 44 14.40 7.49 16.26
CA TYR A 44 13.06 7.49 16.84
C TYR A 44 12.71 8.88 17.40
N PRO A 45 11.43 9.31 17.27
CA PRO A 45 10.93 10.50 17.95
C PRO A 45 11.20 10.44 19.46
N GLU A 46 11.30 11.60 20.10
CA GLU A 46 11.34 11.66 21.57
C GLU A 46 10.06 11.05 22.15
N LEU A 47 10.21 10.26 23.22
CA LEU A 47 9.05 9.66 23.88
C LEU A 47 8.31 10.72 24.71
N PRO A 48 6.97 10.75 24.66
CA PRO A 48 6.19 11.41 25.70
C PRO A 48 6.49 10.81 27.08
N ASP A 49 6.15 11.52 28.16
CA ASP A 49 6.31 10.99 29.51
C ASP A 49 5.28 9.89 29.78
N VAL A 50 5.74 8.64 29.80
CA VAL A 50 4.91 7.44 30.04
C VAL A 50 4.30 7.49 31.44
N ASN A 51 5.09 7.85 32.44
CA ASN A 51 4.74 7.70 33.85
C ASN A 51 3.76 8.80 34.29
N GLY A 52 3.71 9.92 33.57
CA GLY A 52 2.68 10.95 33.76
C GLY A 52 1.32 10.61 33.15
N ILE A 53 1.25 9.63 32.24
CA ILE A 53 0.04 9.27 31.48
C ILE A 53 -0.58 7.98 32.00
N ILE A 54 0.24 6.98 32.35
CA ILE A 54 -0.25 5.77 33.01
C ILE A 54 -0.54 6.14 34.47
N LEU A 55 -1.80 6.43 34.77
CA LEU A 55 -2.25 6.72 36.12
C LEU A 55 -2.03 5.49 37.01
N GLU A 56 -1.57 5.70 38.26
CA GLU A 56 -1.48 4.62 39.26
C GLU A 56 -2.81 3.87 39.40
N GLU A 57 -3.92 4.60 39.28
CA GLU A 57 -5.28 4.05 39.27
C GLU A 57 -5.51 3.03 38.14
N PHE A 58 -4.92 3.25 36.96
CA PHE A 58 -5.00 2.30 35.85
C PHE A 58 -4.26 1.00 36.17
N VAL A 59 -3.04 1.11 36.69
CA VAL A 59 -2.21 -0.04 37.09
C VAL A 59 -2.93 -0.87 38.14
N GLU A 60 -3.51 -0.23 39.15
CA GLU A 60 -4.21 -0.92 40.23
C GLU A 60 -5.54 -1.56 39.79
N SER A 61 -6.26 -0.91 38.87
CA SER A 61 -7.61 -1.33 38.49
C SER A 61 -7.65 -2.32 37.32
N TYR A 62 -6.72 -2.23 36.37
CA TYR A 62 -6.81 -2.92 35.09
C TYR A 62 -5.68 -3.91 34.82
N LEU A 63 -4.55 -3.83 35.55
CA LEU A 63 -3.49 -4.83 35.43
C LEU A 63 -3.71 -6.00 36.40
N PRO A 64 -3.31 -7.22 36.03
CA PRO A 64 -3.40 -8.37 36.91
C PRO A 64 -2.51 -8.17 38.14
N LYS A 65 -2.92 -8.73 39.28
CA LYS A 65 -2.17 -8.65 40.56
C LYS A 65 -0.81 -9.37 40.55
N LYS A 66 -0.51 -10.12 39.49
CA LYS A 66 0.70 -10.93 39.33
C LYS A 66 1.14 -10.89 37.87
N CYS A 67 2.46 -10.95 37.68
CA CYS A 67 3.14 -11.09 36.39
C CYS A 67 4.11 -12.28 36.47
N SER A 68 3.55 -13.48 36.40
CA SER A 68 4.23 -14.75 36.70
C SER A 68 4.41 -15.65 35.49
N ASN A 69 3.57 -15.50 34.47
CA ASN A 69 3.58 -16.32 33.26
C ASN A 69 3.39 -15.45 32.00
N ASP A 70 3.65 -16.04 30.84
CA ASP A 70 3.66 -15.32 29.56
C ASP A 70 2.28 -14.81 29.14
N LYS A 71 1.20 -15.47 29.59
CA LYS A 71 -0.17 -15.00 29.37
C LYS A 71 -0.45 -13.70 30.12
N GLU A 72 0.00 -13.59 31.37
CA GLU A 72 -0.13 -12.38 32.18
C GLU A 72 0.71 -11.23 31.60
N LYS A 73 1.96 -11.51 31.22
CA LYS A 73 2.84 -10.54 30.54
C LYS A 73 2.21 -10.01 29.25
N ALA A 74 1.68 -10.90 28.41
CA ALA A 74 1.02 -10.50 27.16
C ALA A 74 -0.24 -9.65 27.40
N TYR A 75 -1.00 -9.94 28.46
CA TYR A 75 -2.17 -9.16 28.83
C TYR A 75 -1.81 -7.76 29.35
N ILE A 76 -0.77 -7.67 30.18
CA ILE A 76 -0.21 -6.38 30.63
C ILE A 76 0.22 -5.54 29.43
N LEU A 77 1.01 -6.13 28.53
CA LEU A 77 1.48 -5.45 27.33
C LEU A 77 0.34 -4.91 26.47
N HIS A 78 -0.67 -5.75 26.22
CA HIS A 78 -1.85 -5.38 25.45
C HIS A 78 -2.61 -4.19 26.06
N ASN A 79 -2.89 -4.24 27.38
CA ASN A 79 -3.64 -3.18 28.06
C ASN A 79 -2.87 -1.86 28.08
N LEU A 80 -1.56 -1.89 28.32
CA LEU A 80 -0.74 -0.68 28.32
C LEU A 80 -0.70 -0.02 26.95
N VAL A 81 -0.52 -0.80 25.88
CA VAL A 81 -0.54 -0.29 24.50
C VAL A 81 -1.95 0.23 24.14
N HIS A 82 -2.99 -0.47 24.57
CA HIS A 82 -4.37 -0.05 24.32
C HIS A 82 -4.68 1.29 24.98
N GLU A 83 -4.33 1.47 26.25
CA GLU A 83 -4.56 2.71 27.00
C GLU A 83 -3.79 3.88 26.39
N LEU A 84 -2.48 3.71 26.16
CA LEU A 84 -1.66 4.78 25.60
C LEU A 84 -2.04 5.13 24.16
N SER A 85 -2.55 4.18 23.38
CA SER A 85 -3.03 4.48 22.02
C SER A 85 -4.24 5.41 21.97
N GLY A 86 -4.93 5.65 23.10
CA GLY A 86 -5.96 6.68 23.20
C GLY A 86 -5.42 8.10 23.28
N ASN A 87 -4.10 8.26 23.51
CA ASN A 87 -3.42 9.54 23.53
C ASN A 87 -2.73 9.79 22.18
N SER A 88 -3.07 10.90 21.52
CA SER A 88 -2.58 11.25 20.19
C SER A 88 -1.04 11.32 20.11
N GLN A 89 -0.35 11.69 21.20
CA GLN A 89 1.12 11.74 21.22
C GLN A 89 1.75 10.35 21.17
N TRP A 90 1.08 9.35 21.74
CA TRP A 90 1.55 7.96 21.79
C TRP A 90 1.13 7.17 20.56
N GLU A 91 -0.04 7.48 20.00
CA GLU A 91 -0.54 6.82 18.78
C GLU A 91 0.45 6.93 17.61
N GLU A 92 1.16 8.05 17.48
CA GLU A 92 2.17 8.24 16.44
C GLU A 92 3.44 7.41 16.66
N VAL A 93 3.74 7.05 17.91
CA VAL A 93 5.02 6.44 18.32
C VAL A 93 4.90 4.93 18.57
N LEU A 94 3.71 4.41 18.88
CA LEU A 94 3.51 3.00 19.23
C LEU A 94 3.29 2.10 18.00
N ASN A 95 3.79 0.87 18.09
CA ASN A 95 3.41 -0.20 17.17
C ASN A 95 2.00 -0.70 17.55
N LEU A 96 1.00 -0.27 16.78
CA LEU A 96 -0.41 -0.60 17.03
C LEU A 96 -0.75 -2.08 16.83
N GLU A 97 0.14 -2.91 16.29
CA GLU A 97 -0.05 -4.36 16.23
C GLU A 97 -0.24 -4.97 17.63
N PHE A 98 0.36 -4.38 18.66
CA PHE A 98 0.20 -4.80 20.06
C PHE A 98 -1.16 -4.42 20.67
N LYS A 99 -2.03 -3.68 19.95
CA LYS A 99 -3.46 -3.58 20.31
C LYS A 99 -4.20 -4.90 20.09
N VAL A 100 -3.59 -5.90 19.45
CA VAL A 100 -4.15 -7.24 19.31
C VAL A 100 -3.49 -8.17 20.32
N LEU A 101 -4.28 -8.73 21.25
CA LEU A 101 -3.77 -9.58 22.32
C LEU A 101 -2.99 -10.81 21.82
N ASP A 102 -3.38 -11.40 20.69
CA ASP A 102 -2.69 -12.57 20.14
C ASP A 102 -1.30 -12.23 19.58
N HIS A 103 -1.10 -11.00 19.08
CA HIS A 103 0.23 -10.53 18.72
C HIS A 103 1.12 -10.36 19.96
N CYS A 104 0.57 -9.86 21.07
CA CYS A 104 1.29 -9.77 22.35
C CYS A 104 1.69 -11.15 22.87
N LYS A 105 0.78 -12.14 22.84
CA LYS A 105 1.07 -13.52 23.24
C LYS A 105 2.22 -14.11 22.43
N THR A 106 2.13 -13.96 21.10
CA THR A 106 3.16 -14.44 20.18
C THR A 106 4.50 -13.78 20.45
N ALA A 107 4.53 -12.46 20.61
CA ALA A 107 5.75 -11.70 20.85
C ALA A 107 6.41 -12.09 22.19
N VAL A 108 5.65 -12.11 23.29
CA VAL A 108 6.18 -12.48 24.61
C VAL A 108 6.66 -13.94 24.66
N THR A 109 5.95 -14.86 24.00
CA THR A 109 6.34 -16.28 23.97
C THR A 109 7.61 -16.51 23.16
N ASN A 110 7.74 -15.80 22.03
CA ASN A 110 8.88 -15.97 21.13
C ASN A 110 10.11 -15.17 21.56
N ASP A 111 9.93 -14.19 22.44
CA ASP A 111 10.96 -13.24 22.82
C ASP A 111 11.01 -13.05 24.35
N ALA A 112 11.89 -13.81 24.98
CA ALA A 112 12.08 -13.80 26.43
C ALA A 112 12.51 -12.43 26.95
N ASP A 113 13.27 -11.66 26.17
CA ASP A 113 13.73 -10.33 26.58
C ASP A 113 12.56 -9.36 26.70
N LEU A 114 11.64 -9.37 25.74
CA LEU A 114 10.42 -8.56 25.82
C LEU A 114 9.58 -8.96 27.05
N GLY A 115 9.44 -10.26 27.30
CA GLY A 115 8.75 -10.76 28.49
C GLY A 115 9.39 -10.32 29.81
N ASN A 116 10.73 -10.26 29.86
CA ASN A 116 11.47 -9.78 31.02
C ASN A 116 11.26 -8.28 31.24
N ILE A 117 11.33 -7.46 30.18
CA ILE A 117 11.08 -6.01 30.26
C ILE A 117 9.69 -5.71 30.81
N VAL A 118 8.65 -6.43 30.34
CA VAL A 118 7.28 -6.30 30.88
C VAL A 118 7.22 -6.68 32.37
N SER A 119 7.92 -7.75 32.76
CA SER A 119 7.92 -8.23 34.15
C SER A 119 8.63 -7.26 35.09
N ASP A 120 9.73 -6.67 34.63
CA ASP A 120 10.52 -5.73 35.42
C ASP A 120 9.81 -4.38 35.54
N GLY A 121 9.18 -3.90 34.46
CA GLY A 121 8.34 -2.71 34.50
C GLY A 121 7.15 -2.87 35.46
N PHE A 122 6.52 -4.05 35.46
CA PHE A 122 5.44 -4.37 36.40
C PHE A 122 5.90 -4.36 37.86
N LYS A 123 7.10 -4.90 38.17
CA LYS A 123 7.62 -4.94 39.55
C LYS A 123 8.10 -3.57 40.04
N ALA A 124 8.74 -2.81 39.16
CA ALA A 124 9.33 -1.51 39.49
C ALA A 124 8.32 -0.36 39.38
N ASN A 125 7.15 -0.60 38.78
CA ASN A 125 6.23 0.42 38.31
C ASN A 125 6.93 1.48 37.43
N ASP A 126 7.88 1.03 36.61
CA ASP A 126 8.63 1.87 35.66
C ASP A 126 8.51 1.28 34.26
N TRP A 127 7.64 1.90 33.46
CA TRP A 127 7.31 1.41 32.12
C TRP A 127 8.19 2.03 31.04
N LYS A 128 9.08 2.95 31.39
CA LYS A 128 9.95 3.62 30.44
C LYS A 128 10.81 2.64 29.61
N PRO A 129 11.46 1.61 30.18
CA PRO A 129 12.24 0.66 29.39
C PRO A 129 11.41 -0.09 28.36
N LEU A 130 10.13 -0.36 28.66
CA LEU A 130 9.21 -1.04 27.75
C LEU A 130 8.94 -0.19 26.50
N PHE A 131 8.70 1.11 26.66
CA PHE A 131 8.41 2.00 25.52
C PHE A 131 9.66 2.54 24.83
N GLU A 132 10.82 2.45 25.47
CA GLU A 132 12.12 2.61 24.80
C GLU A 132 12.48 1.45 23.89
N ASP A 133 11.81 0.30 24.06
CA ASP A 133 12.04 -0.87 23.26
C ASP A 133 11.68 -0.67 21.77
N PRO A 134 12.62 -0.89 20.84
CA PRO A 134 12.38 -0.72 19.41
C PRO A 134 11.24 -1.57 18.84
N ARG A 135 10.86 -2.68 19.49
CA ARG A 135 9.78 -3.57 19.06
C ARG A 135 8.41 -2.92 19.26
N LEU A 136 8.26 -2.13 20.32
CA LEU A 136 7.02 -1.44 20.68
C LEU A 136 6.90 -0.06 20.05
N ARG A 137 8.01 0.46 19.52
CA ARG A 137 7.99 1.67 18.74
C ARG A 137 7.56 1.37 17.31
N ARG A 138 6.65 2.20 16.79
CA ARG A 138 6.42 2.33 15.36
C ARG A 138 7.81 2.52 14.76
N ARG A 139 8.19 1.63 13.85
CA ARG A 139 9.42 1.86 13.08
C ARG A 139 9.28 3.28 12.53
N PRO A 140 10.28 4.16 12.70
CA PRO A 140 10.25 5.45 12.05
C PRO A 140 9.93 5.11 10.60
N SER A 141 8.79 5.60 10.12
CA SER A 141 8.52 5.52 8.70
C SER A 141 9.77 6.12 8.10
N SER A 142 10.55 5.29 7.39
CA SER A 142 11.49 5.84 6.43
C SER A 142 10.62 6.81 5.66
N SER A 143 10.86 8.11 5.87
CA SER A 143 10.10 9.24 5.33
C SER A 143 9.32 8.78 4.11
N SER A 144 7.99 8.90 4.11
CA SER A 144 7.05 8.42 3.08
C SER A 144 7.60 8.42 1.65
N SER A 145 8.45 9.39 1.29
CA SER A 145 9.40 9.39 0.17
C SER A 145 10.02 8.03 -0.25
N GLY A 146 10.45 7.16 0.67
CA GLY A 146 11.16 5.92 0.34
C GLY A 146 10.25 4.80 -0.14
N THR A 147 9.25 4.43 0.67
CA THR A 147 8.31 3.33 0.39
C THR A 147 7.36 3.67 -0.76
N ALA A 148 6.92 4.92 -0.84
CA ALA A 148 6.20 5.48 -1.98
C ALA A 148 7.00 5.28 -3.29
N LYS A 149 8.30 5.64 -3.27
CA LYS A 149 9.19 5.47 -4.41
C LYS A 149 9.35 4.00 -4.80
N TYR A 150 9.44 3.06 -3.85
CA TYR A 150 9.48 1.63 -4.17
C TYR A 150 8.17 1.12 -4.78
N PHE A 151 7.01 1.61 -4.34
CA PHE A 151 5.73 1.26 -4.96
C PHE A 151 5.63 1.78 -6.39
N LYS A 152 5.95 3.06 -6.61
CA LYS A 152 5.93 3.62 -7.97
C LYS A 152 6.90 2.88 -8.90
N VAL A 153 8.12 2.62 -8.45
CA VAL A 153 9.10 1.81 -9.21
C VAL A 153 8.52 0.43 -9.52
N ALA A 154 7.89 -0.25 -8.56
CA ALA A 154 7.24 -1.53 -8.83
C ALA A 154 6.12 -1.43 -9.87
N PHE A 155 5.39 -0.33 -9.96
CA PHE A 155 4.34 -0.12 -10.97
C PHE A 155 4.85 0.43 -12.31
N GLU A 156 6.09 0.89 -12.37
CA GLU A 156 6.77 1.34 -13.59
C GLU A 156 7.62 0.23 -14.21
N GLU A 157 8.15 -0.68 -13.38
CA GLU A 157 8.87 -1.85 -13.85
C GLU A 157 7.98 -2.77 -14.68
N THR A 158 8.49 -3.18 -15.84
CA THR A 158 7.87 -4.16 -16.72
C THR A 158 7.44 -5.39 -15.91
N HIS A 159 6.14 -5.57 -15.75
CA HIS A 159 5.59 -6.73 -15.08
C HIS A 159 5.85 -7.97 -15.96
N ARG A 160 6.65 -8.92 -15.45
CA ARG A 160 7.06 -10.13 -16.21
C ARG A 160 6.20 -11.36 -15.93
N SER A 161 5.09 -11.19 -15.21
CA SER A 161 4.24 -12.33 -14.83
C SER A 161 3.27 -12.71 -15.94
N PRO A 162 2.96 -14.01 -16.13
CA PRO A 162 1.86 -14.44 -16.97
C PRO A 162 0.47 -14.18 -16.36
N PHE A 163 0.38 -13.82 -15.06
CA PHE A 163 -0.90 -13.70 -14.36
C PHE A 163 -1.92 -12.75 -15.00
N PRO A 164 -1.56 -11.57 -15.54
CA PRO A 164 -2.50 -10.69 -16.24
C PRO A 164 -3.19 -11.39 -17.40
N ASN A 165 -2.46 -12.18 -18.19
CA ASN A 165 -3.02 -12.95 -19.30
C ASN A 165 -3.94 -14.07 -18.78
N ILE A 166 -3.51 -14.79 -17.74
CA ILE A 166 -4.33 -15.85 -17.13
C ILE A 166 -5.65 -15.29 -16.58
N LEU A 167 -5.60 -14.14 -15.90
CA LEU A 167 -6.78 -13.45 -15.40
C LEU A 167 -7.72 -13.08 -16.56
N LEU A 168 -7.20 -12.46 -17.61
CA LEU A 168 -8.01 -12.06 -18.78
C LEU A 168 -8.62 -13.28 -19.48
N SER A 169 -7.87 -14.36 -19.66
CA SER A 169 -8.39 -15.61 -20.22
C SER A 169 -9.48 -16.24 -19.33
N ALA A 170 -9.31 -16.21 -18.01
CA ALA A 170 -10.33 -16.69 -17.09
C ALA A 170 -11.61 -15.85 -17.18
N MET A 171 -11.49 -14.52 -17.32
CA MET A 171 -12.63 -13.63 -17.55
C MET A 171 -13.33 -13.94 -18.88
N ASP A 172 -12.57 -14.24 -19.95
CA ASP A 172 -13.14 -14.59 -21.25
C ASP A 172 -13.90 -15.93 -21.19
N LEU A 173 -13.32 -16.96 -20.58
CA LEU A 173 -13.97 -18.25 -20.39
C LEU A 173 -15.25 -18.10 -19.56
N TYR A 174 -15.18 -17.34 -18.46
CA TYR A 174 -16.36 -17.08 -17.63
C TYR A 174 -17.45 -16.35 -18.40
N HIS A 175 -17.08 -15.39 -19.25
CA HIS A 175 -18.02 -14.65 -20.09
C HIS A 175 -18.74 -15.54 -21.10
N LEU A 176 -18.04 -16.50 -21.71
CA LEU A 176 -18.58 -17.40 -22.73
C LEU A 176 -19.47 -18.50 -22.12
N ASP A 177 -19.04 -19.08 -21.00
CA ASP A 177 -19.71 -20.26 -20.43
C ASP A 177 -20.97 -19.89 -19.60
N HIS A 178 -21.06 -18.65 -19.12
CA HIS A 178 -22.06 -18.25 -18.13
C HIS A 178 -22.80 -16.96 -18.50
N PRO A 179 -23.53 -16.91 -19.64
CA PRO A 179 -24.15 -15.69 -20.14
C PRO A 179 -25.21 -15.08 -19.22
N TYR A 180 -25.74 -15.87 -18.28
CA TYR A 180 -26.80 -15.47 -17.33
C TYR A 180 -26.26 -15.01 -15.96
N TYR A 181 -24.96 -15.18 -15.70
CA TYR A 181 -24.36 -14.80 -14.42
C TYR A 181 -23.82 -13.36 -14.45
N ASN A 182 -23.71 -12.77 -13.26
CA ASN A 182 -23.12 -11.45 -13.10
C ASN A 182 -21.68 -11.44 -13.63
N ARG A 183 -21.35 -10.47 -14.49
CA ARG A 183 -20.03 -10.36 -15.14
C ARG A 183 -19.04 -9.62 -14.26
N SER A 184 -18.97 -10.04 -13.00
CA SER A 184 -18.10 -9.47 -11.97
C SER A 184 -17.13 -10.54 -11.49
N PHE A 185 -15.84 -10.21 -11.40
CA PHE A 185 -14.81 -11.13 -10.93
C PHE A 185 -14.13 -10.57 -9.67
N PRO A 186 -14.42 -11.10 -8.48
CA PRO A 186 -13.78 -10.63 -7.26
C PRO A 186 -12.34 -11.15 -7.17
N VAL A 187 -11.38 -10.26 -6.93
CA VAL A 187 -9.97 -10.61 -6.67
C VAL A 187 -9.66 -10.39 -5.19
N VAL A 188 -9.73 -11.47 -4.39
CA VAL A 188 -9.54 -11.43 -2.94
C VAL A 188 -8.15 -11.97 -2.58
N GLN A 189 -7.29 -11.12 -2.01
CA GLN A 189 -5.95 -11.49 -1.49
C GLN A 189 -5.55 -10.58 -0.33
N SER A 190 -4.54 -10.96 0.46
CA SER A 190 -3.96 -10.11 1.51
C SER A 190 -3.33 -8.82 0.93
N SER A 191 -3.20 -7.80 1.77
CA SER A 191 -2.55 -6.53 1.40
C SER A 191 -1.10 -6.77 0.96
N GLY A 192 -0.60 -5.96 0.02
CA GLY A 192 0.78 -6.07 -0.48
C GLY A 192 1.07 -7.22 -1.45
N MET A 193 0.13 -8.13 -1.74
CA MET A 193 0.35 -9.26 -2.67
C MET A 193 0.27 -8.91 -4.17
N GLY A 194 0.29 -7.62 -4.51
CA GLY A 194 0.34 -7.19 -5.91
C GLY A 194 -1.00 -7.17 -6.66
N LYS A 195 -2.15 -7.25 -5.97
CA LYS A 195 -3.49 -7.11 -6.59
C LYS A 195 -3.62 -5.90 -7.51
N SER A 196 -3.30 -4.71 -6.98
CA SER A 196 -3.40 -3.46 -7.72
C SER A 196 -2.43 -3.45 -8.91
N ARG A 197 -1.25 -4.06 -8.78
CA ARG A 197 -0.28 -4.20 -9.87
C ARG A 197 -0.76 -5.16 -10.96
N LEU A 198 -1.40 -6.26 -10.58
CA LEU A 198 -2.03 -7.20 -11.51
C LEU A 198 -3.09 -6.48 -12.36
N MET A 199 -3.99 -5.73 -11.72
CA MET A 199 -5.04 -4.98 -12.41
C MET A 199 -4.47 -3.85 -13.27
N ASP A 200 -3.49 -3.10 -12.76
CA ASP A 200 -2.81 -2.04 -13.52
C ASP A 200 -2.15 -2.60 -14.79
N HIS A 201 -1.51 -3.77 -14.70
CA HIS A 201 -0.92 -4.39 -15.88
C HIS A 201 -1.97 -4.96 -16.84
N SER A 202 -3.04 -5.58 -16.34
CA SER A 202 -4.15 -6.05 -17.19
C SER A 202 -4.78 -4.91 -17.99
N ALA A 203 -4.85 -3.69 -17.44
CA ALA A 203 -5.32 -2.50 -18.13
C ALA A 203 -4.44 -2.07 -19.32
N THR A 204 -3.18 -2.53 -19.38
CA THR A 204 -2.30 -2.30 -20.55
C THR A 204 -2.55 -3.26 -21.70
N LEU A 205 -3.18 -4.41 -21.41
CA LEU A 205 -3.43 -5.49 -22.37
C LEU A 205 -4.85 -5.45 -22.94
N ARG A 206 -5.80 -4.94 -22.15
CA ARG A 206 -7.21 -4.82 -22.51
C ARG A 206 -7.73 -3.47 -22.03
N PHE A 207 -8.59 -2.87 -22.86
CA PHE A 207 -9.21 -1.60 -22.52
C PHE A 207 -9.92 -1.68 -21.17
N ALA A 208 -9.56 -0.78 -20.26
CA ALA A 208 -10.09 -0.73 -18.90
C ALA A 208 -10.17 0.73 -18.42
N ILE A 209 -11.15 1.02 -17.57
CA ILE A 209 -11.34 2.34 -16.95
C ILE A 209 -11.07 2.19 -15.45
N PRO A 210 -9.81 2.32 -14.99
CA PRO A 210 -9.44 2.04 -13.61
C PRO A 210 -9.75 3.22 -12.69
N PHE A 211 -10.47 2.97 -11.59
CA PHE A 211 -10.62 3.91 -10.49
C PHE A 211 -10.42 3.21 -9.14
N ASN A 212 -9.91 3.96 -8.16
CA ASN A 212 -9.62 3.52 -6.80
C ASN A 212 -10.45 4.34 -5.81
N ILE A 213 -11.34 3.67 -5.09
CA ILE A 213 -12.23 4.25 -4.07
C ILE A 213 -11.79 3.94 -2.64
N HIS A 214 -10.53 3.50 -2.45
CA HIS A 214 -10.02 3.11 -1.14
C HIS A 214 -10.24 4.23 -0.10
N GLU A 215 -10.65 3.83 1.10
CA GLU A 215 -10.74 4.73 2.25
C GLU A 215 -9.33 5.10 2.70
N GLY A 216 -8.97 6.39 2.70
CA GLY A 216 -7.65 6.82 3.16
C GLY A 216 -7.29 6.15 4.49
N THR A 217 -6.07 5.64 4.62
CA THR A 217 -5.70 4.89 5.83
C THR A 217 -5.27 5.86 6.93
N ASP A 218 -5.81 5.66 8.14
CA ASP A 218 -5.31 6.36 9.35
C ASP A 218 -3.86 5.97 9.69
N SER A 219 -3.37 4.88 9.11
CA SER A 219 -2.03 4.34 9.34
C SER A 219 -0.91 5.04 8.55
N GLY A 220 -1.21 6.14 7.84
CA GLY A 220 -0.22 6.96 7.12
C GLY A 220 0.42 6.26 5.92
N ALA A 221 -0.14 5.13 5.47
CA ALA A 221 0.27 4.44 4.25
C ALA A 221 -0.73 4.76 3.14
N GLU A 222 -0.41 5.71 2.27
CA GLU A 222 -1.26 6.02 1.14
C GLU A 222 -1.37 4.80 0.20
N PRO A 223 -2.59 4.39 -0.19
CA PRO A 223 -2.76 3.26 -1.08
C PRO A 223 -2.26 3.61 -2.47
N TYR A 224 -1.57 2.68 -3.12
CA TYR A 224 -1.18 2.79 -4.52
C TYR A 224 -1.95 1.78 -5.40
N PRO A 225 -2.53 2.19 -6.54
CA PRO A 225 -2.50 3.54 -7.13
C PRO A 225 -3.24 4.58 -6.26
N PRO A 226 -2.92 5.87 -6.39
CA PRO A 226 -3.54 6.94 -5.60
C PRO A 226 -5.08 6.92 -5.71
N ILE A 227 -5.74 7.48 -4.71
CA ILE A 227 -7.22 7.49 -4.59
C ILE A 227 -7.81 8.48 -5.61
N ASP A 228 -8.89 8.09 -6.28
CA ASP A 228 -9.71 9.01 -7.09
C ASP A 228 -10.73 9.69 -6.18
N HIS A 229 -10.30 10.73 -5.46
CA HIS A 229 -11.09 11.40 -4.42
C HIS A 229 -12.49 11.79 -4.91
N GLN A 230 -12.59 12.41 -6.09
CA GLN A 230 -13.87 12.81 -6.68
C GLN A 230 -14.84 11.63 -6.92
N VAL A 231 -14.33 10.45 -7.30
CA VAL A 231 -15.12 9.25 -7.57
C VAL A 231 -15.55 8.63 -6.24
N ARG A 232 -14.60 8.50 -5.30
CA ARG A 232 -14.87 8.03 -3.93
C ARG A 232 -15.97 8.88 -3.31
N ASP A 233 -15.76 10.18 -3.21
CA ASP A 233 -16.67 11.12 -2.54
C ASP A 233 -18.06 11.12 -3.18
N PHE A 234 -18.15 10.93 -4.49
CA PHE A 234 -19.44 10.77 -5.16
C PHE A 234 -20.13 9.46 -4.78
N LEU A 235 -19.44 8.32 -4.90
CA LEU A 235 -20.02 6.99 -4.70
C LEU A 235 -20.28 6.65 -3.23
N THR A 236 -19.49 7.19 -2.30
CA THR A 236 -19.58 6.86 -0.86
C THR A 236 -20.39 7.87 -0.05
N LYS A 237 -20.91 8.93 -0.67
CA LYS A 237 -21.76 9.92 0.03
C LYS A 237 -22.99 9.25 0.64
N ASN A 238 -23.20 9.49 1.94
CA ASN A 238 -24.32 8.95 2.72
C ASN A 238 -25.68 9.13 2.00
N PHE A 239 -26.49 8.08 2.07
CA PHE A 239 -27.81 8.03 1.45
C PHE A 239 -28.91 8.03 2.51
N THR A 240 -30.01 8.71 2.20
CA THR A 240 -31.19 8.75 3.05
C THR A 240 -32.21 7.64 2.72
N ASN A 241 -32.04 6.93 1.60
CA ASN A 241 -32.90 5.83 1.17
C ASN A 241 -32.20 4.89 0.17
N ASP A 242 -32.73 3.67 0.04
CA ASP A 242 -32.21 2.61 -0.84
C ASP A 242 -32.23 2.99 -2.32
N LEU A 243 -33.23 3.78 -2.76
CA LEU A 243 -33.34 4.21 -4.16
C LEU A 243 -32.16 5.11 -4.55
N GLY A 244 -31.74 6.00 -3.67
CA GLY A 244 -30.54 6.81 -3.86
C GLY A 244 -29.29 5.96 -3.95
N ALA A 245 -29.15 4.97 -3.06
CA ALA A 245 -28.01 4.05 -3.05
C ALA A 245 -27.91 3.22 -4.35
N LEU A 246 -29.04 2.85 -4.96
CA LEU A 246 -29.08 2.13 -6.23
C LEU A 246 -28.93 3.05 -7.45
N THR A 247 -29.47 4.26 -7.40
CA THR A 247 -29.45 5.18 -8.55
C THR A 247 -28.05 5.75 -8.80
N ARG A 248 -27.30 6.06 -7.75
CA ARG A 248 -25.98 6.70 -7.87
C ARG A 248 -24.95 5.90 -8.67
N PRO A 249 -24.72 4.60 -8.42
CA PRO A 249 -23.81 3.81 -9.25
C PRO A 249 -24.31 3.72 -10.70
N LEU A 250 -25.62 3.71 -10.95
CA LEU A 250 -26.15 3.66 -12.32
C LEU A 250 -25.85 4.94 -13.09
N VAL A 251 -26.12 6.11 -12.51
CA VAL A 251 -25.84 7.41 -13.17
C VAL A 251 -24.34 7.67 -13.29
N PHE A 252 -23.54 7.20 -12.33
CA PHE A 252 -22.08 7.23 -12.43
C PHE A 252 -21.59 6.42 -13.63
N LEU A 253 -22.00 5.15 -13.75
CA LEU A 253 -21.58 4.29 -14.84
C LEU A 253 -22.08 4.79 -16.20
N GLN A 254 -23.30 5.34 -16.26
CA GLN A 254 -23.83 5.98 -17.46
C GLN A 254 -22.94 7.16 -17.89
N ALA A 255 -22.64 8.08 -16.97
CA ALA A 255 -21.75 9.21 -17.22
C ALA A 255 -20.34 8.75 -17.62
N LEU A 256 -19.81 7.73 -16.94
CA LEU A 256 -18.49 7.16 -17.19
C LEU A 256 -18.38 6.65 -18.64
N PHE A 257 -19.34 5.85 -19.09
CA PHE A 257 -19.33 5.30 -20.45
C PHE A 257 -19.51 6.40 -21.50
N ASN A 258 -20.45 7.32 -21.31
CA ASN A 258 -20.65 8.43 -22.24
C ASN A 258 -19.40 9.29 -22.40
N LYS A 259 -18.74 9.67 -21.29
CA LYS A 259 -17.50 10.44 -21.34
C LYS A 259 -16.36 9.65 -21.97
N THR A 260 -16.28 8.35 -21.68
CA THR A 260 -15.27 7.48 -22.30
C THR A 260 -15.44 7.43 -23.82
N VAL A 261 -16.67 7.29 -24.33
CA VAL A 261 -16.96 7.33 -25.77
C VAL A 261 -16.46 8.64 -26.38
N THR A 262 -16.80 9.78 -25.78
CA THR A 262 -16.35 11.10 -26.27
C THR A 262 -14.82 11.23 -26.31
N GLU A 263 -14.09 10.71 -25.32
CA GLU A 263 -12.62 10.71 -25.38
C GLU A 263 -12.10 9.80 -26.51
N LEU A 264 -12.75 8.63 -26.69
CA LEU A 264 -12.36 7.63 -27.68
C LEU A 264 -12.64 8.02 -29.13
N GLU A 265 -13.49 9.02 -29.39
CA GLU A 265 -13.70 9.58 -30.74
C GLU A 265 -12.40 10.07 -31.39
N SER A 266 -11.37 10.37 -30.59
CA SER A 266 -10.04 10.75 -31.07
C SER A 266 -9.12 9.57 -31.43
N TYR A 267 -9.55 8.32 -31.24
CA TYR A 267 -8.74 7.10 -31.37
C TYR A 267 -9.17 6.17 -32.51
N THR A 268 -10.09 6.59 -33.37
CA THR A 268 -10.96 5.75 -34.22
C THR A 268 -10.30 4.95 -35.34
N THR A 269 -8.97 4.94 -35.48
CA THR A 269 -8.26 4.23 -36.56
C THR A 269 -7.21 3.24 -36.06
N GLU A 270 -7.31 2.79 -34.82
CA GLU A 270 -6.29 1.98 -34.18
C GLU A 270 -6.80 0.63 -33.69
N GLU A 271 -5.96 -0.41 -33.83
CA GLU A 271 -6.24 -1.72 -33.27
C GLU A 271 -6.62 -1.63 -31.77
N PRO A 272 -7.58 -2.45 -31.28
CA PRO A 272 -8.07 -2.37 -29.91
C PRO A 272 -6.99 -2.43 -28.82
N GLN A 273 -5.91 -3.18 -29.05
CA GLN A 273 -4.77 -3.25 -28.12
C GLN A 273 -3.97 -1.95 -28.08
N LYS A 274 -3.83 -1.25 -29.22
CA LYS A 274 -3.18 0.06 -29.29
C LYS A 274 -4.03 1.10 -28.58
N ILE A 275 -5.36 1.08 -28.77
CA ILE A 275 -6.29 1.93 -28.03
C ILE A 275 -6.17 1.68 -26.53
N ALA A 276 -6.23 0.43 -26.08
CA ALA A 276 -6.08 0.09 -24.66
C ALA A 276 -4.79 0.67 -24.06
N ARG A 277 -3.67 0.51 -24.75
CA ARG A 277 -2.38 1.02 -24.30
C ARG A 277 -2.30 2.54 -24.32
N LYS A 278 -2.83 3.21 -25.36
CA LYS A 278 -2.85 4.67 -25.41
C LYS A 278 -3.75 5.27 -24.35
N TRP A 279 -4.95 4.71 -24.16
CA TRP A 279 -5.88 5.09 -23.10
C TRP A 279 -5.24 4.94 -21.73
N TYR A 280 -4.63 3.78 -21.45
CA TYR A 280 -3.91 3.53 -20.21
C TYR A 280 -2.80 4.55 -19.97
N ASN A 281 -1.97 4.81 -20.97
CA ASN A 281 -0.88 5.78 -20.87
C ASN A 281 -1.41 7.20 -20.61
N TRP A 282 -2.47 7.61 -21.31
CA TRP A 282 -3.11 8.91 -21.12
C TRP A 282 -3.68 9.07 -19.70
N MET A 283 -4.35 8.04 -19.17
CA MET A 283 -4.85 8.02 -17.79
C MET A 283 -3.72 8.01 -16.74
N LYS A 284 -2.55 7.42 -17.05
CA LYS A 284 -1.41 7.33 -16.13
C LYS A 284 -0.49 8.55 -16.19
N GLU A 285 -0.52 9.30 -17.29
CA GLU A 285 0.33 10.48 -17.51
C GLU A 285 0.23 11.48 -16.36
N GLY A 286 1.40 11.93 -15.86
CA GLY A 286 1.48 12.88 -14.74
C GLY A 286 1.20 12.28 -13.36
N SER A 287 0.88 10.98 -13.25
CA SER A 287 0.62 10.35 -11.96
C SER A 287 1.90 10.24 -11.11
N THR A 288 1.75 10.51 -9.83
CA THR A 288 2.80 10.41 -8.81
C THR A 288 2.42 9.35 -7.78
N VAL A 289 3.22 9.22 -6.72
CA VAL A 289 2.85 8.32 -5.62
C VAL A 289 1.72 8.90 -4.78
N ASP A 290 1.67 10.23 -4.70
CA ASP A 290 0.80 10.96 -3.79
C ASP A 290 -0.47 11.44 -4.52
N GLY A 291 -0.58 11.22 -5.83
CA GLY A 291 -1.70 11.73 -6.61
C GLY A 291 -1.81 11.19 -8.03
N VAL A 292 -3.04 11.13 -8.52
CA VAL A 292 -3.35 10.87 -9.93
C VAL A 292 -2.95 12.04 -10.81
N GLY A 293 -2.63 11.76 -12.06
CA GLY A 293 -2.28 12.80 -13.04
C GLY A 293 -3.48 13.68 -13.45
N THR A 294 -3.19 14.79 -14.12
CA THR A 294 -4.21 15.78 -14.55
C THR A 294 -5.25 15.17 -15.48
N ASN A 295 -4.85 14.34 -16.45
CA ASN A 295 -5.78 13.72 -17.40
C ASN A 295 -6.85 12.87 -16.68
N ARG A 296 -6.41 12.02 -15.76
CA ARG A 296 -7.31 11.16 -14.96
C ARG A 296 -8.18 11.98 -14.02
N THR A 297 -7.61 13.01 -13.39
CA THR A 297 -8.35 13.94 -12.52
C THR A 297 -9.45 14.66 -13.31
N ASP A 298 -9.10 15.31 -14.42
CA ASP A 298 -10.03 16.06 -15.24
C ASP A 298 -11.11 15.15 -15.86
N PHE A 299 -10.72 13.93 -16.28
CA PHE A 299 -11.65 12.94 -16.78
C PHE A 299 -12.71 12.58 -15.74
N TYR A 300 -12.28 12.19 -14.54
CA TYR A 300 -13.22 11.83 -13.49
C TYR A 300 -14.04 13.02 -12.98
N ASP A 301 -13.55 14.25 -13.12
CA ASP A 301 -14.30 15.45 -12.72
C ASP A 301 -15.44 15.67 -13.69
N ARG A 302 -15.19 15.54 -14.99
CA ARG A 302 -16.23 15.59 -16.02
C ARG A 302 -17.25 14.47 -15.84
N VAL A 303 -16.82 13.26 -15.46
CA VAL A 303 -17.71 12.13 -15.18
C VAL A 303 -18.60 12.44 -13.97
N VAL A 304 -18.04 12.88 -12.85
CA VAL A 304 -18.78 13.18 -11.62
C VAL A 304 -19.73 14.37 -11.82
N GLN A 305 -19.30 15.41 -12.53
CA GLN A 305 -20.17 16.54 -12.88
C GLN A 305 -21.37 16.10 -13.72
N GLU A 306 -21.16 15.23 -14.71
CA GLU A 306 -22.25 14.69 -15.52
C GLU A 306 -23.17 13.78 -14.70
N ALA A 307 -22.60 12.91 -13.86
CA ALA A 307 -23.36 12.04 -12.98
C ALA A 307 -24.25 12.84 -12.00
N ARG A 308 -23.76 13.98 -11.49
CA ARG A 308 -24.57 14.91 -10.65
C ARG A 308 -25.74 15.51 -11.42
N LYS A 309 -25.53 15.96 -12.66
CA LYS A 309 -26.63 16.43 -13.53
C LYS A 309 -27.65 15.32 -13.76
N LEU A 310 -27.19 14.11 -14.06
CA LEU A 310 -28.05 12.95 -14.26
C LEU A 310 -28.83 12.60 -12.98
N GLU A 311 -28.25 12.77 -11.80
CA GLU A 311 -28.92 12.55 -10.52
C GLU A 311 -30.00 13.61 -10.23
N GLU A 312 -29.75 14.87 -10.55
CA GLU A 312 -30.69 15.99 -10.39
C GLU A 312 -31.88 15.92 -11.36
N LEU A 313 -31.67 15.31 -12.53
CA LEU A 313 -32.74 14.96 -13.46
C LEU A 313 -33.67 13.93 -12.79
N LYS A 314 -34.68 14.44 -12.07
CA LYS A 314 -35.75 13.65 -11.45
C LYS A 314 -36.24 12.61 -12.46
N PRO A 315 -36.43 11.34 -12.05
CA PRO A 315 -36.97 10.36 -12.98
C PRO A 315 -38.32 10.88 -13.49
N VAL A 316 -38.42 11.04 -14.81
CA VAL A 316 -39.70 11.19 -15.49
C VAL A 316 -40.60 10.09 -14.95
N ASN A 317 -41.81 10.47 -14.59
CA ASN A 317 -42.91 9.71 -13.99
C ASN A 317 -43.04 8.27 -14.55
N VAL A 318 -42.16 7.35 -14.15
CA VAL A 318 -42.11 5.96 -14.59
C VAL A 318 -42.16 5.11 -13.34
N LYS A 319 -43.10 4.16 -13.34
CA LYS A 319 -43.38 3.18 -12.28
C LYS A 319 -42.15 2.35 -11.85
N TYR A 320 -41.05 2.43 -12.61
CA TYR A 320 -39.76 1.77 -12.40
C TYR A 320 -38.59 2.67 -12.87
N PRO A 321 -38.17 3.68 -12.08
CA PRO A 321 -37.12 4.63 -12.46
C PRO A 321 -35.77 3.96 -12.76
N LEU A 322 -35.51 2.79 -12.15
CA LEU A 322 -34.30 2.01 -12.37
C LEU A 322 -34.25 1.36 -13.76
N GLN A 323 -35.41 1.01 -14.35
CA GLN A 323 -35.44 0.35 -15.67
C GLN A 323 -35.04 1.32 -16.79
N GLY A 324 -35.49 2.57 -16.71
CA GLY A 324 -35.08 3.62 -17.65
C GLY A 324 -33.56 3.85 -17.60
N ARG A 325 -33.02 4.01 -16.39
CA ARG A 325 -31.57 4.16 -16.17
C ARG A 325 -30.77 2.94 -16.62
N ALA A 326 -31.28 1.74 -16.40
CA ALA A 326 -30.65 0.52 -16.88
C ALA A 326 -30.59 0.45 -18.41
N ASN A 327 -31.63 0.95 -19.10
CA ASN A 327 -31.65 1.03 -20.56
C ASN A 327 -30.65 2.07 -21.07
N ASP A 328 -30.59 3.25 -20.44
CA ASP A 328 -29.63 4.30 -20.80
C ASP A 328 -28.19 3.83 -20.58
N LEU A 329 -27.93 3.16 -19.46
CA LEU A 329 -26.64 2.53 -19.16
C LEU A 329 -26.27 1.48 -20.22
N LYS A 330 -27.25 0.65 -20.61
CA LYS A 330 -27.05 -0.37 -21.64
C LYS A 330 -26.70 0.29 -22.98
N ALA A 331 -27.40 1.36 -23.37
CA ALA A 331 -27.11 2.09 -24.59
C ALA A 331 -25.70 2.71 -24.58
N ALA A 332 -25.31 3.34 -23.46
CA ALA A 332 -23.96 3.89 -23.29
C ALA A 332 -22.87 2.81 -23.37
N ALA A 333 -23.09 1.66 -22.74
CA ALA A 333 -22.17 0.52 -22.80
C ALA A 333 -22.08 -0.08 -24.20
N THR A 334 -23.21 -0.20 -24.92
CA THR A 334 -23.23 -0.67 -26.31
C THR A 334 -22.47 0.29 -27.22
N SER A 335 -22.68 1.60 -27.09
CA SER A 335 -21.95 2.61 -27.85
C SER A 335 -20.45 2.52 -27.62
N LEU A 336 -20.00 2.34 -26.37
CA LEU A 336 -18.58 2.13 -26.06
C LEU A 336 -18.01 0.88 -26.74
N VAL A 337 -18.73 -0.24 -26.69
CA VAL A 337 -18.30 -1.48 -27.34
C VAL A 337 -18.24 -1.31 -28.87
N GLU A 338 -19.18 -0.59 -29.45
CA GLU A 338 -19.19 -0.30 -30.89
C GLU A 338 -18.02 0.59 -31.29
N SER A 339 -17.75 1.68 -30.58
CA SER A 339 -16.58 2.54 -30.83
C SER A 339 -15.26 1.78 -30.76
N LEU A 340 -15.14 0.82 -29.82
CA LEU A 340 -13.95 -0.04 -29.72
C LEU A 340 -13.85 -1.07 -30.86
N ARG A 341 -14.98 -1.50 -31.44
CA ARG A 341 -15.02 -2.45 -32.57
C ARG A 341 -14.83 -1.77 -33.92
N GLU A 342 -15.31 -0.55 -34.09
CA GLU A 342 -15.13 0.22 -35.33
C GLU A 342 -13.66 0.49 -35.60
N ALA A 343 -12.84 0.63 -34.56
CA ALA A 343 -11.40 0.76 -34.70
C ALA A 343 -10.66 -0.53 -35.12
N ASP A 344 -11.36 -1.67 -35.14
CA ASP A 344 -10.84 -2.98 -35.59
C ASP A 344 -11.09 -3.23 -37.09
N ARG A 345 -11.80 -2.32 -37.79
CA ARG A 345 -12.06 -2.38 -39.24
C ARG A 345 -11.16 -1.42 -40.00
#